data_AF-A0A3M2FVY5-F1
#
_entry.id   AF-A0A3M2FVY5-F1
#
_cell.length_a   1.000
_cell.length_b   1.000
_cell.length_c   1.000
_cell.angle_alpha   90.00
_cell.angle_beta   90.00
_cell.angle_gamma   90.00
#
_symmetry.space_group_name_H-M   'P 1'
#
loop_
_entity.id
_entity.type
_entity.pdbx_description
1 polymer ?
#
loop_
_entity_poly.entity_id
_entity_poly.type
_entity_poly.pdbx_seq_one_letter_code
_entity_poly.pdbx_strand_id
1 'polypeptide(L)'
;MPPLLLPLLLALLLACGQPADPPDPRRLVEAGTEQADLLQALGYVDGTVDPDADKRGVLVHEPGRPAPGLRFYYSRTQEQAWLIDLDGRPVAHWAADTEAPWQHVHLDPDTGDLIVLMKDVGLVALRRDGRIRWTFRARTHHDLDVDADGRIHVLSRHARRIPDLHESLDVLDDVVTVLTPDGDLVEEWSVLEALRASPYAFLLPDTGAVRARPGATADLDLLHTNHVEVFDGALADRSPLYARGNVLLSMRNIHTVAILDGDSHEILWLWGPGNLTFQHDPVLLDDGHILIFDNGTKRSRVVELDPLTNRVTWRYDGPPRFFSKTRGSVQRLENGNTLITISDSGYVREVDADGTTVWEFANPDVDETGLRGAIWRMTAYPPGSLPFVDAAGPISGGRVGGGVAGD
;
A
#
# COMPACT_ATOMS: atom_id res chain seq x y z
N MET A 1 42.15 -57.48 34.00
CA MET A 1 41.44 -56.31 34.57
C MET A 1 41.12 -55.34 33.44
N PRO A 2 39.93 -54.73 33.45
CA PRO A 2 39.13 -54.35 32.28
C PRO A 2 39.24 -52.85 31.94
N PRO A 3 38.64 -52.41 30.81
CA PRO A 3 38.57 -51.00 30.39
C PRO A 3 37.30 -50.30 30.92
N LEU A 4 37.34 -48.97 31.07
CA LEU A 4 36.20 -48.06 31.27
C LEU A 4 36.60 -46.69 30.67
N LEU A 5 36.11 -46.31 29.49
CA LEU A 5 34.88 -45.53 29.23
C LEU A 5 34.90 -44.12 29.88
N LEU A 6 35.19 -43.10 29.06
CA LEU A 6 34.90 -41.68 29.33
C LEU A 6 33.96 -41.18 28.21
N PRO A 7 32.89 -40.41 28.50
CA PRO A 7 31.77 -40.28 27.59
C PRO A 7 31.95 -39.22 26.51
N LEU A 8 31.24 -39.47 25.40
CA LEU A 8 30.94 -38.57 24.30
C LEU A 8 30.36 -37.23 24.80
N LEU A 9 30.96 -36.12 24.39
CA LEU A 9 30.32 -34.80 24.36
C LEU A 9 30.24 -34.39 22.88
N LEU A 10 29.10 -34.70 22.27
CA LEU A 10 28.79 -34.33 20.88
C LEU A 10 28.26 -32.89 20.91
N ALA A 11 29.11 -31.92 20.62
CA ALA A 11 28.67 -30.57 20.30
C ALA A 11 28.13 -30.60 18.86
N LEU A 12 26.81 -30.55 18.69
CA LEU A 12 26.18 -30.24 17.40
C LEU A 12 26.47 -28.76 17.09
N LEU A 13 27.48 -28.52 16.26
CA LEU A 13 27.57 -27.26 15.51
C LEU A 13 26.49 -27.32 14.42
N LEU A 14 25.35 -26.67 14.70
CA LEU A 14 24.41 -26.27 13.66
C LEU A 14 25.17 -25.36 12.69
N ALA A 15 25.43 -25.87 11.50
CA ALA A 15 25.91 -25.07 10.38
C ALA A 15 24.80 -24.06 10.03
N CYS A 16 24.93 -22.83 10.54
CA CYS A 16 24.25 -21.69 9.95
C CYS A 16 24.77 -21.55 8.52
N GLY A 17 23.97 -21.97 7.54
CA GLY A 17 24.21 -21.64 6.15
C GLY A 17 24.33 -20.12 6.03
N GLN A 18 25.41 -19.65 5.41
CA GLN A 18 25.52 -18.24 5.08
C GLN A 18 24.32 -17.85 4.20
N PRO A 19 23.70 -16.68 4.43
CA PRO A 19 22.75 -16.15 3.46
C PRO A 19 23.45 -16.06 2.11
N ALA A 20 22.77 -16.51 1.05
CA ALA A 20 23.26 -16.35 -0.31
C ALA A 20 23.60 -14.87 -0.54
N ASP A 21 24.70 -14.58 -1.22
CA ASP A 21 25.05 -13.21 -1.61
C ASP A 21 23.84 -12.57 -2.32
N PRO A 22 23.44 -11.35 -1.94
CA PRO A 22 22.37 -10.66 -2.65
C PRO A 22 22.75 -10.53 -4.13
N PRO A 23 21.80 -10.72 -5.07
CA PRO A 23 22.10 -10.57 -6.48
C PRO A 23 22.65 -9.18 -6.78
N ASP A 24 23.68 -9.11 -7.62
CA ASP A 24 24.27 -7.85 -8.09
C ASP A 24 23.17 -6.99 -8.75
N PRO A 25 22.86 -5.79 -8.22
CA PRO A 25 21.83 -4.91 -8.78
C PRO A 25 22.13 -4.51 -10.24
N ARG A 26 23.36 -4.70 -10.74
CA ARG A 26 23.74 -4.41 -12.14
C ARG A 26 23.22 -5.40 -13.18
N ARG A 27 22.66 -6.56 -12.78
CA ARG A 27 22.17 -7.59 -13.73
C ARG A 27 20.71 -7.43 -14.13
N LEU A 28 20.09 -6.29 -13.84
CA LEU A 28 18.64 -6.13 -13.83
C LEU A 28 17.98 -5.73 -15.16
N VAL A 29 18.66 -5.64 -16.31
CA VAL A 29 17.93 -5.54 -17.60
C VAL A 29 18.70 -6.22 -18.73
N GLU A 30 18.37 -7.47 -19.02
CA GLU A 30 18.72 -8.11 -20.30
C GLU A 30 17.55 -7.95 -21.29
N ALA A 31 17.87 -7.66 -22.56
CA ALA A 31 16.88 -7.52 -23.63
C ALA A 31 16.04 -8.80 -23.78
N GLY A 32 14.70 -8.69 -23.70
CA GLY A 32 13.77 -9.81 -23.86
C GLY A 32 13.34 -10.51 -22.55
N THR A 33 13.67 -9.95 -21.39
CA THR A 33 13.27 -10.46 -20.06
C THR A 33 11.94 -9.87 -19.56
N GLU A 34 11.34 -10.51 -18.55
CA GLU A 34 10.18 -10.05 -17.77
C GLU A 34 10.37 -8.60 -17.25
N GLN A 35 11.61 -8.12 -17.15
CA GLN A 35 11.97 -6.85 -16.56
C GLN A 35 11.81 -5.63 -17.49
N ALA A 36 11.99 -5.80 -18.80
CA ALA A 36 11.62 -4.77 -19.77
C ALA A 36 10.09 -4.54 -19.81
N ASP A 37 9.32 -5.58 -19.47
CA ASP A 37 7.87 -5.51 -19.35
C ASP A 37 7.43 -4.87 -18.03
N LEU A 38 8.24 -4.97 -16.97
CA LEU A 38 8.00 -4.31 -15.68
C LEU A 38 8.18 -2.79 -15.76
N LEU A 39 9.02 -2.30 -16.68
CA LEU A 39 9.18 -0.86 -16.95
C LEU A 39 8.04 -0.28 -17.81
N GLN A 40 7.09 -1.11 -18.23
CA GLN A 40 5.85 -0.67 -18.82
C GLN A 40 4.78 -0.72 -17.73
N ALA A 41 4.02 0.36 -17.55
CA ALA A 41 3.04 0.47 -16.46
C ALA A 41 2.12 -0.75 -16.40
N LEU A 42 2.23 -1.52 -15.31
CA LEU A 42 1.36 -2.68 -15.07
C LEU A 42 -0.07 -2.22 -14.75
N GLY A 43 -1.05 -2.91 -15.35
CA GLY A 43 -2.44 -2.80 -14.92
C GLY A 43 -2.66 -3.50 -13.59
N TYR A 44 -3.41 -2.88 -12.69
CA TYR A 44 -3.96 -3.54 -11.52
C TYR A 44 -5.15 -4.42 -11.92
N VAL A 45 -5.27 -5.59 -11.31
CA VAL A 45 -6.45 -6.44 -11.50
C VAL A 45 -7.63 -5.88 -10.71
N ASP A 46 -8.82 -5.90 -11.30
CA ASP A 46 -10.06 -5.50 -10.61
C ASP A 46 -10.48 -6.54 -9.55
N GLY A 47 -10.04 -7.78 -9.72
CA GLY A 47 -10.30 -8.91 -8.83
C GLY A 47 -9.60 -10.18 -9.31
N THR A 48 -9.81 -11.27 -8.60
CA THR A 48 -9.30 -12.60 -8.98
C THR A 48 -10.39 -13.64 -8.88
N VAL A 49 -10.35 -14.64 -9.77
CA VAL A 49 -11.26 -15.80 -9.68
C VAL A 49 -10.94 -16.55 -8.41
N ASP A 50 -11.88 -16.57 -7.48
CA ASP A 50 -11.70 -17.16 -6.16
C ASP A 50 -12.24 -18.60 -6.15
N PRO A 51 -11.42 -19.62 -5.85
CA PRO A 51 -11.91 -20.99 -5.68
C PRO A 51 -12.93 -21.13 -4.53
N ASP A 52 -12.94 -20.19 -3.58
CA ASP A 52 -13.86 -20.14 -2.44
C ASP A 52 -14.88 -18.96 -2.58
N ALA A 53 -15.38 -18.72 -3.80
CA ALA A 53 -16.31 -17.63 -4.14
C ALA A 53 -17.62 -17.58 -3.31
N ASP A 54 -17.96 -18.67 -2.62
CA ASP A 54 -19.10 -18.77 -1.71
C ASP A 54 -18.84 -18.08 -0.35
N LYS A 55 -17.58 -17.98 0.08
CA LYS A 55 -17.21 -17.28 1.31
C LYS A 55 -17.42 -15.77 1.16
N ARG A 56 -18.16 -15.13 2.06
CA ARG A 56 -18.44 -13.69 2.01
C ARG A 56 -18.52 -13.10 3.42
N GLY A 57 -18.08 -11.85 3.56
CA GLY A 57 -18.12 -11.15 4.84
C GLY A 57 -17.12 -11.72 5.84
N VAL A 58 -17.46 -11.69 7.13
CA VAL A 58 -16.59 -12.15 8.20
C VAL A 58 -16.57 -13.69 8.25
N LEU A 59 -15.37 -14.25 8.12
CA LEU A 59 -15.11 -15.69 8.08
C LEU A 59 -14.55 -16.22 9.41
N VAL A 60 -13.77 -15.39 10.10
CA VAL A 60 -13.23 -15.67 11.43
C VAL A 60 -13.52 -14.48 12.33
N HIS A 61 -14.02 -14.75 13.53
CA HIS A 61 -14.18 -13.76 14.59
C HIS A 61 -13.97 -14.46 15.93
N GLU A 62 -12.76 -14.40 16.46
CA GLU A 62 -12.45 -14.96 17.77
C GLU A 62 -12.86 -14.01 18.91
N PRO A 63 -13.82 -14.35 19.77
CA PRO A 63 -14.37 -13.40 20.72
C PRO A 63 -13.30 -12.73 21.61
N GLY A 64 -13.26 -11.40 21.58
CA GLY A 64 -12.37 -10.58 22.42
C GLY A 64 -10.89 -10.55 22.00
N ARG A 65 -10.51 -11.19 20.89
CA ARG A 65 -9.13 -11.15 20.38
C ARG A 65 -8.88 -10.07 19.32
N PRO A 66 -9.79 -9.82 18.35
CA PRO A 66 -9.64 -8.74 17.40
C PRO A 66 -9.67 -7.37 18.08
N ALA A 67 -8.96 -6.41 17.50
CA ALA A 67 -8.97 -5.04 17.97
C ALA A 67 -10.38 -4.47 17.82
N PRO A 68 -10.95 -3.88 18.88
CA PRO A 68 -12.29 -3.32 18.82
C PRO A 68 -12.33 -2.13 17.84
N GLY A 69 -13.53 -1.74 17.44
CA GLY A 69 -13.76 -0.60 16.55
C GLY A 69 -14.33 -1.01 15.21
N LEU A 70 -14.17 -0.13 14.22
CA LEU A 70 -14.79 -0.24 12.90
C LEU A 70 -13.74 -0.56 11.84
N ARG A 71 -14.19 -1.07 10.68
CA ARG A 71 -13.35 -1.33 9.52
C ARG A 71 -13.88 -0.55 8.32
N PHE A 72 -13.04 0.29 7.75
CA PHE A 72 -13.34 1.04 6.54
C PHE A 72 -12.65 0.37 5.35
N TYR A 73 -13.38 0.09 4.28
CA TYR A 73 -12.81 -0.42 3.04
C TYR A 73 -13.62 0.06 1.85
N TYR A 74 -13.10 -0.12 0.64
CA TYR A 74 -13.83 0.19 -0.57
C TYR A 74 -13.60 -0.89 -1.63
N SER A 75 -14.62 -1.11 -2.45
CA SER A 75 -14.56 -2.05 -3.56
C SER A 75 -14.42 -1.27 -4.86
N ARG A 76 -13.36 -1.58 -5.63
CA ARG A 76 -13.07 -0.90 -6.90
C ARG A 76 -14.16 -1.14 -7.95
N THR A 77 -14.81 -2.30 -7.91
CA THR A 77 -15.86 -2.72 -8.85
C THR A 77 -17.23 -2.10 -8.55
N GLN A 78 -17.44 -1.55 -7.35
CA GLN A 78 -18.74 -0.98 -6.96
C GLN A 78 -18.74 0.54 -6.81
N GLU A 79 -17.58 1.21 -6.91
CA GLU A 79 -17.46 2.67 -6.69
C GLU A 79 -18.07 3.10 -5.35
N GLN A 80 -17.87 2.25 -4.33
CA GLN A 80 -18.44 2.39 -3.00
C GLN A 80 -17.42 2.13 -1.92
N ALA A 81 -17.52 2.92 -0.85
CA ALA A 81 -16.82 2.70 0.40
C ALA A 81 -17.79 2.28 1.49
N TRP A 82 -17.31 1.44 2.39
CA TRP A 82 -18.08 0.79 3.45
C TRP A 82 -17.35 0.95 4.77
N LEU A 83 -18.12 1.29 5.81
CA LEU A 83 -17.69 1.20 7.20
C LEU A 83 -18.50 0.08 7.85
N ILE A 84 -17.83 -0.94 8.38
CA ILE A 84 -18.46 -2.14 8.96
C ILE A 84 -18.01 -2.35 10.42
N ASP A 85 -18.87 -3.02 11.21
CA ASP A 85 -18.49 -3.56 12.51
C ASP A 85 -17.68 -4.88 12.37
N LEU A 86 -17.22 -5.43 13.50
CA LEU A 86 -16.46 -6.69 13.51
C LEU A 86 -17.26 -7.93 13.11
N ASP A 87 -18.60 -7.84 13.08
CA ASP A 87 -19.47 -8.89 12.57
C ASP A 87 -19.77 -8.70 11.07
N GLY A 88 -19.18 -7.69 10.43
CA GLY A 88 -19.37 -7.38 9.01
C GLY A 88 -20.66 -6.64 8.70
N ARG A 89 -21.35 -6.11 9.71
CA ARG A 89 -22.58 -5.33 9.50
C ARG A 89 -22.23 -3.91 9.06
N PRO A 90 -22.86 -3.38 7.99
CA PRO A 90 -22.67 -1.99 7.60
C PRO A 90 -23.11 -1.01 8.68
N VAL A 91 -22.23 -0.07 9.01
CA VAL A 91 -22.46 1.09 9.89
C VAL A 91 -22.69 2.35 9.05
N ALA A 92 -21.89 2.53 8.00
CA ALA A 92 -22.04 3.60 7.03
C ALA A 92 -21.57 3.13 5.64
N HIS A 93 -22.02 3.83 4.60
CA HIS A 93 -21.53 3.62 3.23
C HIS A 93 -21.56 4.96 2.49
N TRP A 94 -20.70 5.05 1.48
CA TRP A 94 -20.60 6.20 0.58
C TRP A 94 -20.63 5.69 -0.85
N ALA A 95 -21.31 6.44 -1.71
CA ALA A 95 -21.38 6.21 -3.13
C ALA A 95 -21.46 7.57 -3.83
N ALA A 96 -20.74 7.72 -4.95
CA ALA A 96 -20.91 8.86 -5.84
C ALA A 96 -20.53 8.45 -7.25
N ASP A 97 -21.27 8.96 -8.23
CA ASP A 97 -20.91 8.81 -9.64
C ASP A 97 -19.65 9.63 -9.90
N THR A 98 -18.55 8.96 -10.23
CA THR A 98 -17.28 9.58 -10.59
C THR A 98 -16.93 9.33 -12.05
N GLU A 99 -15.99 10.10 -12.59
CA GLU A 99 -15.60 9.98 -14.00
C GLU A 99 -14.73 8.76 -14.31
N ALA A 100 -14.18 8.15 -13.26
CA ALA A 100 -13.42 6.91 -13.34
C ALA A 100 -13.58 6.12 -12.03
N PRO A 101 -13.24 4.83 -12.04
CA PRO A 101 -13.32 3.98 -10.86
C PRO A 101 -12.46 4.49 -9.70
N TRP A 102 -12.94 4.25 -8.48
CA TRP A 102 -12.26 4.62 -7.24
C TRP A 102 -11.01 3.74 -7.06
N GLN A 103 -9.86 4.35 -6.72
CA GLN A 103 -8.60 3.65 -6.50
C GLN A 103 -8.10 3.75 -5.06
N HIS A 104 -7.92 4.96 -4.53
CA HIS A 104 -7.62 5.21 -3.12
C HIS A 104 -8.71 6.06 -2.51
N VAL A 105 -9.09 5.78 -1.27
CA VAL A 105 -10.11 6.55 -0.55
C VAL A 105 -9.60 6.87 0.84
N HIS A 106 -9.42 8.15 1.10
CA HIS A 106 -9.15 8.67 2.44
C HIS A 106 -10.48 9.07 3.09
N LEU A 107 -10.68 8.62 4.33
CA LEU A 107 -11.82 8.98 5.17
C LEU A 107 -11.33 9.98 6.21
N ASP A 108 -11.94 11.16 6.25
CA ASP A 108 -11.75 12.11 7.35
C ASP A 108 -12.47 11.55 8.60
N PRO A 109 -11.72 11.23 9.68
CA PRO A 109 -12.30 10.60 10.86
C PRO A 109 -13.25 11.52 11.64
N ASP A 110 -13.09 12.83 11.55
CA ASP A 110 -13.89 13.80 12.30
C ASP A 110 -15.22 14.08 11.59
N THR A 111 -15.19 14.24 10.27
CA THR A 111 -16.36 14.70 9.50
C THR A 111 -17.09 13.57 8.78
N GLY A 112 -16.38 12.51 8.42
CA GLY A 112 -16.89 11.46 7.53
C GLY A 112 -16.94 11.87 6.06
N ASP A 113 -16.31 12.99 5.71
CA ASP A 113 -16.04 13.38 4.33
C ASP A 113 -14.96 12.45 3.73
N LEU A 114 -14.95 12.30 2.41
CA LEU A 114 -14.00 11.45 1.69
C LEU A 114 -13.14 12.27 0.73
N ILE A 115 -11.90 11.83 0.51
CA ILE A 115 -11.12 12.19 -0.67
C ILE A 115 -10.93 10.91 -1.49
N VAL A 116 -11.49 10.91 -2.70
CA VAL A 116 -11.45 9.79 -3.63
C VAL A 116 -10.43 10.07 -4.72
N LEU A 117 -9.44 9.19 -4.84
CA LEU A 117 -8.46 9.18 -5.92
C LEU A 117 -8.95 8.33 -7.09
N MET A 118 -8.93 8.92 -8.27
CA MET A 118 -9.20 8.27 -9.54
C MET A 118 -7.92 8.22 -10.37
N LYS A 119 -7.48 7.01 -10.73
CA LYS A 119 -6.20 6.79 -11.41
C LYS A 119 -6.14 7.53 -12.75
N ASP A 120 -5.08 8.29 -12.96
CA ASP A 120 -4.81 9.13 -14.14
C ASP A 120 -5.88 10.20 -14.44
N VAL A 121 -6.79 10.47 -13.50
CA VAL A 121 -7.90 11.42 -13.67
C VAL A 121 -7.86 12.56 -12.65
N GLY A 122 -7.58 12.25 -11.38
CA GLY A 122 -7.46 13.25 -10.33
C GLY A 122 -8.13 12.86 -9.01
N LEU A 123 -8.48 13.86 -8.21
CA LEU A 123 -9.17 13.70 -6.92
C LEU A 123 -10.58 14.29 -6.96
N VAL A 124 -11.48 13.68 -6.19
CA VAL A 124 -12.80 14.23 -5.86
C VAL A 124 -12.95 14.21 -4.34
N ALA A 125 -13.17 15.37 -3.73
CA ALA A 125 -13.60 15.43 -2.35
C ALA A 125 -15.13 15.34 -2.26
N LEU A 126 -15.61 14.41 -1.45
CA LEU A 126 -17.02 14.17 -1.21
C LEU A 126 -17.36 14.55 0.22
N ARG A 127 -18.49 15.23 0.39
CA ARG A 127 -19.15 15.30 1.68
C ARG A 127 -19.64 13.92 2.08
N ARG A 128 -19.84 13.69 3.37
CA ARG A 128 -20.46 12.46 3.89
C ARG A 128 -21.80 12.10 3.23
N ASP A 129 -22.55 13.08 2.74
CA ASP A 129 -23.83 12.87 2.04
C ASP A 129 -23.68 12.52 0.53
N GLY A 130 -22.45 12.36 0.05
CA GLY A 130 -22.11 12.04 -1.35
C GLY A 130 -22.01 13.25 -2.27
N ARG A 131 -22.25 14.48 -1.78
CA ARG A 131 -22.11 15.68 -2.61
C ARG A 131 -20.65 16.03 -2.83
N ILE A 132 -20.29 16.34 -4.07
CA ILE A 132 -18.95 16.83 -4.42
C ILE A 132 -18.71 18.19 -3.74
N ARG A 133 -17.60 18.29 -3.00
CA ARG A 133 -17.09 19.54 -2.41
C ARG A 133 -16.18 20.28 -3.41
N TRP A 134 -15.22 19.57 -3.98
CA TRP A 134 -14.29 20.07 -5.00
C TRP A 134 -13.71 18.91 -5.82
N THR A 135 -13.12 19.23 -6.97
CA THR A 135 -12.38 18.28 -7.81
C THR A 135 -11.03 18.86 -8.19
N PHE A 136 -10.03 17.98 -8.32
CA PHE A 136 -8.67 18.33 -8.75
C PHE A 136 -8.29 17.42 -9.93
N ARG A 137 -7.66 17.98 -10.97
CA ARG A 137 -7.30 17.25 -12.20
C ARG A 137 -5.80 17.11 -12.34
N ALA A 138 -5.32 15.87 -12.26
CA ALA A 138 -3.95 15.50 -12.56
C ALA A 138 -3.89 14.00 -12.87
N ARG A 139 -2.75 13.50 -13.32
CA ARG A 139 -2.53 12.06 -13.47
C ARG A 139 -2.22 11.41 -12.11
N THR A 140 -3.13 11.54 -11.13
CA THR A 140 -2.96 10.98 -9.78
C THR A 140 -2.94 9.46 -9.80
N HIS A 141 -2.24 8.83 -8.86
CA HIS A 141 -2.16 7.38 -8.80
C HIS A 141 -1.83 6.86 -7.40
N HIS A 142 -2.32 5.65 -7.10
CA HIS A 142 -1.93 4.78 -5.97
C HIS A 142 -2.28 5.25 -4.56
N ASP A 143 -1.75 6.37 -4.08
CA ASP A 143 -1.85 6.74 -2.66
C ASP A 143 -1.87 8.26 -2.45
N LEU A 144 -2.41 8.66 -1.30
CA LEU A 144 -2.33 10.01 -0.77
C LEU A 144 -2.25 9.94 0.75
N ASP A 145 -1.71 10.99 1.34
CA ASP A 145 -1.75 11.23 2.78
C ASP A 145 -2.25 12.64 3.09
N VAL A 146 -2.83 12.82 4.28
CA VAL A 146 -3.33 14.12 4.75
C VAL A 146 -2.59 14.47 6.03
N ASP A 147 -1.80 15.54 5.98
CA ASP A 147 -1.00 15.95 7.12
C ASP A 147 -1.83 16.64 8.21
N ALA A 148 -1.20 16.94 9.36
CA ALA A 148 -1.86 17.57 10.50
C ALA A 148 -2.43 18.98 10.22
N ASP A 149 -1.98 19.65 9.15
CA ASP A 149 -2.53 20.94 8.71
C ASP A 149 -3.68 20.76 7.69
N GLY A 150 -4.00 19.52 7.34
CA GLY A 150 -4.99 19.15 6.35
C GLY A 150 -4.50 19.26 4.90
N ARG A 151 -3.19 19.45 4.66
CA ARG A 151 -2.67 19.43 3.29
C ARG A 151 -2.69 18.00 2.78
N ILE A 152 -2.97 17.88 1.49
CA ILE A 152 -3.10 16.59 0.82
C ILE A 152 -1.84 16.37 0.00
N HIS A 153 -1.09 15.33 0.34
CA HIS A 153 0.10 14.91 -0.37
C HIS A 153 -0.27 13.69 -1.21
N VAL A 154 -0.42 13.89 -2.52
CA VAL A 154 -0.89 12.84 -3.44
C VAL A 154 0.17 12.52 -4.47
N LEU A 155 0.35 11.23 -4.78
CA LEU A 155 1.19 10.82 -5.89
C LEU A 155 0.50 11.14 -7.22
N SER A 156 1.19 11.86 -8.09
CA SER A 156 0.81 12.11 -9.48
C SER A 156 1.99 11.88 -10.41
N ARG A 157 1.82 12.01 -11.73
CA ARG A 157 2.89 11.68 -12.67
C ARG A 157 2.88 12.47 -13.97
N HIS A 158 4.07 12.69 -14.51
CA HIS A 158 4.27 13.34 -15.80
C HIS A 158 5.09 12.47 -16.74
N ALA A 159 4.71 12.45 -18.01
CA ALA A 159 5.57 11.89 -19.06
C ALA A 159 6.61 12.94 -19.44
N ARG A 160 7.89 12.62 -19.30
CA ARG A 160 9.01 13.52 -19.56
C ARG A 160 10.02 12.89 -20.53
N ARG A 161 10.44 13.66 -21.53
CA ARG A 161 11.61 13.28 -22.34
C ARG A 161 12.89 13.53 -21.54
N ILE A 162 13.59 12.46 -21.15
CA ILE A 162 14.87 12.53 -20.42
C ILE A 162 15.93 11.76 -21.22
N PRO A 163 16.64 12.42 -22.16
CA PRO A 163 17.53 11.75 -23.11
C PRO A 163 18.66 10.93 -22.47
N ASP A 164 19.15 11.37 -21.30
CA ASP A 164 20.20 10.67 -20.55
C ASP A 164 19.70 9.37 -19.91
N LEU A 165 18.38 9.23 -19.73
CA LEU A 165 17.77 8.00 -19.22
C LEU A 165 17.37 7.06 -20.34
N HIS A 166 16.83 7.57 -21.46
CA HIS A 166 16.49 6.75 -22.63
C HIS A 166 16.44 7.59 -23.92
N GLU A 167 16.86 7.01 -25.05
CA GLU A 167 17.02 7.72 -26.32
C GLU A 167 15.72 8.23 -26.95
N SER A 168 14.61 7.48 -26.82
CA SER A 168 13.40 7.70 -27.63
C SER A 168 12.04 7.60 -26.92
N LEU A 169 11.93 6.87 -25.82
CA LEU A 169 10.74 6.78 -24.96
C LEU A 169 10.73 7.91 -23.93
N ASP A 170 9.53 8.35 -23.56
CA ASP A 170 9.33 9.24 -22.42
C ASP A 170 9.47 8.42 -21.12
N VAL A 171 9.92 9.06 -20.05
CA VAL A 171 10.00 8.52 -18.70
C VAL A 171 8.79 9.00 -17.92
N LEU A 172 8.15 8.09 -17.21
CA LEU A 172 7.09 8.41 -16.27
C LEU A 172 7.74 8.87 -14.97
N ASP A 173 7.67 10.17 -14.73
CA ASP A 173 8.19 10.83 -13.54
C ASP A 173 7.09 10.88 -12.50
N ASP A 174 7.24 10.09 -11.43
CA ASP A 174 6.37 10.14 -10.27
C ASP A 174 6.70 11.42 -9.47
N VAL A 175 5.66 12.17 -9.15
CA VAL A 175 5.75 13.42 -8.39
C VAL A 175 4.85 13.35 -7.15
N VAL A 176 5.28 14.01 -6.08
CA VAL A 176 4.39 14.33 -4.97
C VAL A 176 3.79 15.69 -5.26
N THR A 177 2.46 15.72 -5.38
CA THR A 177 1.66 16.92 -5.58
C THR A 177 1.02 17.29 -4.24
N VAL A 178 1.27 18.51 -3.77
CA VAL A 178 0.74 19.00 -2.49
C VAL A 178 -0.41 19.95 -2.74
N LEU A 179 -1.56 19.68 -2.12
CA LEU A 179 -2.77 20.51 -2.21
C LEU A 179 -3.16 21.10 -0.86
N THR A 180 -3.87 22.22 -0.89
CA THR A 180 -4.60 22.73 0.28
C THR A 180 -5.79 21.81 0.62
N PRO A 181 -6.40 21.94 1.82
CA PRO A 181 -7.64 21.23 2.17
C PRO A 181 -8.83 21.49 1.21
N ASP A 182 -8.76 22.56 0.42
CA ASP A 182 -9.77 22.96 -0.57
C ASP A 182 -9.44 22.50 -2.00
N GLY A 183 -8.34 21.75 -2.18
CA GLY A 183 -7.96 21.14 -3.46
C GLY A 183 -7.14 22.06 -4.37
N ASP A 184 -6.65 23.19 -3.87
CA ASP A 184 -5.78 24.10 -4.62
C ASP A 184 -4.34 23.59 -4.60
N LEU A 185 -3.68 23.62 -5.76
CA LEU A 185 -2.28 23.23 -5.90
C LEU A 185 -1.36 24.18 -5.14
N VAL A 186 -0.50 23.63 -4.26
CA VAL A 186 0.54 24.35 -3.53
C VAL A 186 1.87 24.21 -4.27
N GLU A 187 2.32 22.96 -4.46
CA GLU A 187 3.60 22.65 -5.11
C GLU A 187 3.63 21.22 -5.66
N GLU A 188 4.64 20.94 -6.48
CA GLU A 188 4.95 19.60 -6.98
C GLU A 188 6.47 19.41 -7.00
N TRP A 189 6.93 18.21 -6.65
CA TRP A 189 8.34 17.85 -6.74
C TRP A 189 8.52 16.39 -7.21
N SER A 190 9.62 16.16 -7.93
CA SER A 190 9.90 14.89 -8.60
C SER A 190 10.65 13.93 -7.69
N VAL A 191 10.08 12.73 -7.52
CA VAL A 191 10.73 11.62 -6.81
C VAL A 191 11.92 11.11 -7.62
N LEU A 192 11.82 11.11 -8.96
CA LEU A 192 12.91 10.73 -9.85
C LEU A 192 14.11 11.66 -9.71
N GLU A 193 13.91 12.98 -9.71
CA GLU A 193 15.01 13.93 -9.55
C GLU A 193 15.62 13.87 -8.15
N ALA A 194 14.82 13.65 -7.10
CA ALA A 194 15.34 13.41 -5.75
C ALA A 194 16.29 12.19 -5.71
N LEU A 195 15.91 11.07 -6.35
CA LEU A 195 16.78 9.89 -6.45
C LEU A 195 18.01 10.16 -7.31
N ARG A 196 17.87 10.85 -8.45
CA ARG A 196 18.99 11.19 -9.36
C ARG A 196 20.02 12.11 -8.73
N ALA A 197 19.57 13.04 -7.88
CA ALA A 197 20.44 13.95 -7.15
C ALA A 197 21.14 13.27 -5.95
N SER A 198 20.67 12.09 -5.53
CA SER A 198 21.21 11.36 -4.40
C SER A 198 22.41 10.45 -4.76
N PRO A 199 23.19 10.01 -3.76
CA PRO A 199 24.17 8.94 -3.94
C PRO A 199 23.60 7.59 -4.40
N TYR A 200 22.27 7.44 -4.41
CA TYR A 200 21.54 6.23 -4.78
C TYR A 200 21.07 6.20 -6.23
N ALA A 201 21.45 7.18 -7.05
CA ALA A 201 21.10 7.23 -8.48
C ALA A 201 21.47 5.94 -9.25
N PHE A 202 22.45 5.18 -8.75
CA PHE A 202 22.84 3.87 -9.32
C PHE A 202 21.74 2.79 -9.23
N LEU A 203 20.69 3.00 -8.44
CA LEU A 203 19.53 2.11 -8.36
C LEU A 203 18.59 2.24 -9.56
N LEU A 204 18.73 3.30 -10.36
CA LEU A 204 17.94 3.46 -11.58
C LEU A 204 18.26 2.32 -12.56
N PRO A 205 17.22 1.70 -13.18
CA PRO A 205 17.41 0.60 -14.09
C PRO A 205 18.09 1.05 -15.39
N ASP A 206 18.89 0.17 -15.98
CA ASP A 206 19.46 0.40 -17.32
C ASP A 206 18.36 0.22 -18.39
N THR A 207 17.99 1.30 -19.05
CA THR A 207 16.92 1.27 -20.06
C THR A 207 17.45 1.06 -21.49
N GLY A 208 18.76 0.99 -21.70
CA GLY A 208 19.37 1.01 -23.05
C GLY A 208 18.99 -0.17 -23.94
N ALA A 209 18.50 -1.26 -23.33
CA ALA A 209 17.97 -2.44 -24.00
C ALA A 209 16.45 -2.38 -24.29
N VAL A 210 15.72 -1.44 -23.68
CA VAL A 210 14.27 -1.31 -23.84
C VAL A 210 13.96 -0.77 -25.24
N ARG A 211 12.96 -1.36 -25.90
CA ARG A 211 12.54 -0.95 -27.24
C ARG A 211 11.06 -0.66 -27.23
N ALA A 212 10.66 0.39 -27.95
CA ALA A 212 9.26 0.70 -28.17
C ALA A 212 8.55 -0.51 -28.81
N ARG A 213 7.46 -0.98 -28.19
CA ARG A 213 6.62 -2.01 -28.80
C ARG A 213 5.71 -1.35 -29.85
N PRO A 214 5.52 -1.93 -31.04
CA PRO A 214 4.60 -1.39 -32.03
C PRO A 214 3.19 -1.23 -31.45
N GLY A 215 2.66 -0.01 -31.46
CA GLY A 215 1.33 0.30 -30.93
C GLY A 215 1.23 0.57 -29.43
N ALA A 216 2.34 0.54 -28.67
CA ALA A 216 2.34 0.91 -27.26
C ALA A 216 2.83 2.35 -27.05
N THR A 217 1.99 3.18 -26.43
CA THR A 217 2.43 4.41 -25.73
C THR A 217 3.00 4.01 -24.38
N ALA A 218 4.18 3.39 -24.35
CA ALA A 218 4.78 2.94 -23.10
C ALA A 218 5.79 3.98 -22.64
N ASP A 219 5.32 4.92 -21.80
CA ASP A 219 6.20 5.68 -20.92
C ASP A 219 6.99 4.67 -20.06
N LEU A 220 8.27 4.96 -19.79
CA LEU A 220 9.13 4.14 -18.95
C LEU A 220 8.81 4.40 -17.48
N ASP A 221 8.18 3.42 -16.84
CA ASP A 221 7.79 3.45 -15.44
C ASP A 221 8.95 2.91 -14.57
N LEU A 222 9.89 3.81 -14.24
CA LEU A 222 11.16 3.42 -13.62
C LEU A 222 11.02 3.12 -12.12
N LEU A 223 10.26 3.95 -11.40
CA LEU A 223 10.16 3.89 -9.95
C LEU A 223 8.86 3.22 -9.50
N HIS A 224 7.76 3.53 -10.18
CA HIS A 224 6.43 3.07 -9.83
C HIS A 224 6.14 3.34 -8.34
N THR A 225 6.29 4.60 -7.96
CA THR A 225 6.08 5.05 -6.58
C THR A 225 4.62 4.79 -6.21
N ASN A 226 4.41 4.07 -5.11
CA ASN A 226 3.11 3.51 -4.76
C ASN A 226 2.64 3.84 -3.35
N HIS A 227 3.39 4.64 -2.61
CA HIS A 227 3.05 5.09 -1.28
C HIS A 227 3.70 6.44 -0.99
N VAL A 228 2.98 7.26 -0.24
CA VAL A 228 3.43 8.52 0.36
C VAL A 228 2.80 8.62 1.75
N GLU A 229 3.61 8.96 2.75
CA GLU A 229 3.20 9.27 4.13
C GLU A 229 4.05 10.45 4.63
N VAL A 230 3.41 11.43 5.27
CA VAL A 230 4.07 12.62 5.81
C VAL A 230 4.14 12.53 7.33
N PHE A 231 5.35 12.62 7.87
CA PHE A 231 5.55 12.50 9.30
C PHE A 231 5.02 13.71 10.05
N ASP A 232 4.26 13.45 11.11
CA ASP A 232 3.73 14.46 12.02
C ASP A 232 4.80 15.02 12.99
N GLY A 233 5.98 14.40 13.03
CA GLY A 233 7.08 14.79 13.90
C GLY A 233 6.97 14.29 15.35
N ALA A 234 6.03 13.40 15.68
CA ALA A 234 5.86 12.85 17.03
C ALA A 234 7.14 12.14 17.54
N LEU A 235 7.97 11.63 16.62
CA LEU A 235 9.22 10.93 16.92
C LEU A 235 10.49 11.75 16.63
N ALA A 236 10.37 13.04 16.35
CA ALA A 236 11.50 13.90 15.99
C ALA A 236 12.60 13.95 17.06
N ASP A 237 12.24 13.84 18.34
CA ASP A 237 13.18 13.80 19.47
C ASP A 237 14.07 12.54 19.48
N ARG A 238 13.66 11.47 18.78
CA ARG A 238 14.42 10.21 18.70
C ARG A 238 15.45 10.23 17.59
N SER A 239 15.13 10.88 16.47
CA SER A 239 16.01 11.00 15.32
C SER A 239 15.50 12.09 14.38
N PRO A 240 16.39 12.91 13.77
CA PRO A 240 16.03 13.84 12.70
C PRO A 240 15.35 13.16 11.50
N LEU A 241 15.53 11.84 11.36
CA LEU A 241 14.84 11.03 10.35
C LEU A 241 13.31 11.17 10.44
N TYR A 242 12.78 11.36 11.64
CA TYR A 242 11.35 11.49 11.92
C TYR A 242 10.91 12.94 12.11
N ALA A 243 11.65 13.91 11.57
CA ALA A 243 11.25 15.32 11.64
C ALA A 243 9.87 15.52 11.00
N ARG A 244 9.10 16.46 11.55
CA ARG A 244 7.80 16.85 10.98
C ARG A 244 8.00 17.27 9.52
N GLY A 245 7.15 16.76 8.63
CA GLY A 245 7.19 17.07 7.21
C GLY A 245 8.10 16.16 6.39
N ASN A 246 8.98 15.38 7.02
CA ASN A 246 9.70 14.33 6.29
C ASN A 246 8.72 13.33 5.69
N VAL A 247 9.09 12.76 4.55
CA VAL A 247 8.18 11.96 3.73
C VAL A 247 8.71 10.55 3.58
N LEU A 248 7.89 9.55 3.93
CA LEU A 248 8.13 8.14 3.65
C LEU A 248 7.54 7.78 2.29
N LEU A 249 8.37 7.22 1.42
CA LEU A 249 7.99 6.79 0.07
C LEU A 249 8.29 5.31 -0.14
N SER A 250 7.52 4.68 -1.02
CA SER A 250 7.83 3.36 -1.57
C SER A 250 7.94 3.41 -3.09
N MET A 251 9.09 3.04 -3.62
CA MET A 251 9.40 2.90 -5.04
C MET A 251 9.45 1.42 -5.39
N ARG A 252 8.34 0.92 -5.95
CA ARG A 252 8.09 -0.51 -6.16
C ARG A 252 9.11 -1.17 -7.10
N ASN A 253 9.42 -0.51 -8.21
CA ASN A 253 10.19 -1.11 -9.31
C ASN A 253 11.68 -1.22 -9.01
N ILE A 254 12.20 -0.43 -8.07
CA ILE A 254 13.56 -0.55 -7.53
C ILE A 254 13.57 -1.19 -6.12
N HIS A 255 12.45 -1.78 -5.69
CA HIS A 255 12.31 -2.53 -4.44
C HIS A 255 12.71 -1.75 -3.17
N THR A 256 12.31 -0.48 -3.11
CA THR A 256 12.90 0.47 -2.17
C THR A 256 11.85 1.22 -1.37
N VAL A 257 12.09 1.36 -0.07
CA VAL A 257 11.46 2.38 0.79
C VAL A 257 12.49 3.44 1.15
N ALA A 258 12.08 4.70 1.21
CA ALA A 258 12.98 5.83 1.48
C ALA A 258 12.29 6.88 2.34
N ILE A 259 13.09 7.58 3.16
CA ILE A 259 12.65 8.76 3.90
C ILE A 259 13.40 9.96 3.34
N LEU A 260 12.62 10.98 2.95
CA LEU A 260 13.13 12.22 2.39
C LEU A 260 12.91 13.36 3.39
N ASP A 261 13.82 14.33 3.35
CA ASP A 261 13.62 15.62 4.00
C ASP A 261 12.48 16.37 3.31
N GLY A 262 11.52 16.86 4.10
CA GLY A 262 10.30 17.49 3.59
C GLY A 262 10.51 18.81 2.85
N ASP A 263 11.61 19.52 3.14
CA ASP A 263 11.88 20.85 2.58
C ASP A 263 12.84 20.80 1.37
N SER A 264 13.91 20.03 1.51
CA SER A 264 14.97 19.92 0.49
C SER A 264 14.74 18.78 -0.50
N HIS A 265 13.87 17.82 -0.16
CA HIS A 265 13.63 16.57 -0.88
C HIS A 265 14.88 15.68 -1.01
N GLU A 266 15.88 15.88 -0.14
CA GLU A 266 17.04 14.99 -0.08
C GLU A 266 16.66 13.64 0.54
N ILE A 267 17.15 12.55 -0.05
CA ILE A 267 16.98 11.20 0.53
C ILE A 267 17.88 11.09 1.77
N LEU A 268 17.24 11.04 2.95
CA LEU A 268 17.91 10.92 4.25
C LEU A 268 18.27 9.47 4.57
N TRP A 269 17.42 8.54 4.14
CA TRP A 269 17.57 7.11 4.41
C TRP A 269 16.84 6.30 3.35
N LEU A 270 17.36 5.10 3.10
CA LEU A 270 16.81 4.17 2.13
C LEU A 270 17.11 2.73 2.54
N TRP A 271 16.13 1.85 2.32
CA TRP A 271 16.27 0.41 2.50
C TRP A 271 15.42 -0.36 1.49
N GLY A 272 15.71 -1.64 1.31
CA GLY A 272 14.87 -2.52 0.49
C GLY A 272 15.60 -3.24 -0.64
N PRO A 273 16.53 -2.63 -1.41
CA PRO A 273 17.26 -3.35 -2.44
C PRO A 273 17.92 -4.63 -1.89
N GLY A 274 17.62 -5.78 -2.51
CA GLY A 274 18.07 -7.11 -2.07
C GLY A 274 17.32 -7.70 -0.87
N ASN A 275 16.44 -6.94 -0.22
CA ASN A 275 15.66 -7.35 0.94
C ASN A 275 14.16 -7.38 0.68
N LEU A 276 13.63 -6.55 -0.22
CA LEU A 276 12.22 -6.43 -0.58
C LEU A 276 11.99 -6.82 -2.03
N THR A 277 10.74 -7.10 -2.38
CA THR A 277 10.34 -7.37 -3.76
C THR A 277 8.95 -6.80 -4.03
N PHE A 278 8.94 -5.70 -4.78
CA PHE A 278 7.75 -4.98 -5.25
C PHE A 278 6.80 -4.55 -4.12
N GLN A 279 7.34 -4.19 -2.96
CA GLN A 279 6.63 -3.85 -1.73
C GLN A 279 5.58 -2.74 -1.90
N HIS A 280 4.64 -2.69 -0.96
CA HIS A 280 3.62 -1.65 -0.81
C HIS A 280 3.45 -1.28 0.66
N ASP A 281 2.80 -0.13 0.88
CA ASP A 281 2.25 0.29 2.16
C ASP A 281 3.25 0.22 3.33
N PRO A 282 4.46 0.81 3.22
CA PRO A 282 5.26 1.05 4.40
C PRO A 282 4.50 2.02 5.33
N VAL A 283 4.51 1.78 6.64
CA VAL A 283 3.84 2.66 7.62
C VAL A 283 4.78 2.90 8.79
N LEU A 284 4.99 4.17 9.18
CA LEU A 284 5.73 4.49 10.39
C LEU A 284 4.90 4.11 11.63
N LEU A 285 5.50 3.36 12.55
CA LEU A 285 4.88 2.98 13.82
C LEU A 285 5.27 3.95 14.93
N ASP A 286 4.49 3.97 16.02
CA ASP A 286 4.75 4.79 17.22
C ASP A 286 6.12 4.50 17.87
N ASP A 287 6.66 3.30 17.64
CA ASP A 287 8.00 2.91 18.10
C ASP A 287 9.11 3.21 17.07
N GLY A 288 8.81 3.94 16.00
CA GLY A 288 9.76 4.38 14.98
C GLY A 288 10.19 3.29 14.01
N HIS A 289 9.69 2.07 14.16
CA HIS A 289 9.85 1.05 13.13
C HIS A 289 8.93 1.33 11.95
N ILE A 290 9.22 0.69 10.83
CA ILE A 290 8.42 0.75 9.61
C ILE A 290 7.85 -0.63 9.34
N LEU A 291 6.52 -0.74 9.31
CA LEU A 291 5.81 -1.94 8.91
C LEU A 291 5.62 -1.93 7.40
N ILE A 292 5.89 -3.02 6.69
CA ILE A 292 5.90 -3.05 5.22
C ILE A 292 5.21 -4.31 4.70
N PHE A 293 4.31 -4.16 3.72
CA PHE A 293 3.79 -5.29 2.93
C PHE A 293 4.75 -5.62 1.79
N ASP A 294 5.47 -6.74 1.88
CA ASP A 294 6.40 -7.20 0.85
C ASP A 294 5.69 -8.21 -0.07
N ASN A 295 5.42 -7.81 -1.32
CA ASN A 295 4.59 -8.59 -2.24
C ASN A 295 5.23 -9.92 -2.65
N GLY A 296 6.55 -9.93 -2.88
CA GLY A 296 7.24 -11.08 -3.44
C GLY A 296 6.78 -11.44 -4.86
N THR A 297 7.30 -12.56 -5.37
CA THR A 297 6.93 -13.07 -6.72
C THR A 297 5.93 -14.21 -6.71
N LYS A 298 5.84 -14.93 -5.58
CA LYS A 298 4.96 -16.11 -5.40
C LYS A 298 4.23 -16.13 -4.07
N ARG A 299 4.75 -15.38 -3.10
CA ARG A 299 4.29 -15.29 -1.71
C ARG A 299 4.63 -13.92 -1.19
N SER A 300 3.70 -13.34 -0.47
CA SER A 300 3.91 -12.08 0.23
C SER A 300 4.38 -12.37 1.65
N ARG A 301 4.86 -11.33 2.34
CA ARG A 301 5.12 -11.32 3.78
C ARG A 301 4.90 -9.90 4.30
N VAL A 302 4.78 -9.78 5.61
CA VAL A 302 4.86 -8.49 6.30
C VAL A 302 6.17 -8.46 7.06
N VAL A 303 6.90 -7.35 7.00
CA VAL A 303 8.13 -7.12 7.76
C VAL A 303 8.00 -5.86 8.60
N GLU A 304 8.50 -5.90 9.83
CA GLU A 304 8.71 -4.73 10.67
C GLU A 304 10.21 -4.46 10.73
N LEU A 305 10.61 -3.26 10.34
CA LEU A 305 12.01 -2.84 10.18
C LEU A 305 12.32 -1.69 11.13
N ASP A 306 13.39 -1.81 11.90
CA ASP A 306 14.01 -0.68 12.58
C ASP A 306 14.92 0.06 11.58
N PRO A 307 14.59 1.30 11.15
CA PRO A 307 15.40 2.05 10.19
C PRO A 307 16.70 2.59 10.81
N LEU A 308 16.78 2.71 12.14
CA LEU A 308 17.99 3.19 12.82
C LEU A 308 19.07 2.12 12.91
N THR A 309 18.68 0.85 12.94
CA THR A 309 19.63 -0.29 12.95
C THR A 309 19.63 -1.10 11.66
N ASN A 310 18.70 -0.83 10.73
CA ASN A 310 18.43 -1.59 9.52
C ASN A 310 18.16 -3.08 9.77
N ARG A 311 17.45 -3.39 10.86
CA ARG A 311 17.14 -4.77 11.28
C ARG A 311 15.65 -5.03 11.22
N VAL A 312 15.29 -6.17 10.63
CA VAL A 312 13.93 -6.71 10.71
C VAL A 312 13.71 -7.23 12.14
N THR A 313 12.76 -6.64 12.85
CA THR A 313 12.42 -6.94 14.26
C THR A 313 11.29 -7.96 14.36
N TRP A 314 10.39 -7.98 13.38
CA TRP A 314 9.29 -8.93 13.29
C TRP A 314 8.97 -9.26 11.82
N ARG A 315 8.41 -10.45 11.59
CA ARG A 315 8.00 -10.91 10.27
C ARG A 315 6.79 -11.84 10.34
N TYR A 316 5.91 -11.72 9.37
CA TYR A 316 4.81 -12.66 9.12
C TYR A 316 4.82 -13.14 7.67
N ASP A 317 5.11 -14.42 7.46
CA ASP A 317 5.18 -15.05 6.13
C ASP A 317 3.81 -15.56 5.62
N GLY A 318 2.79 -15.53 6.50
CA GLY A 318 1.44 -16.00 6.22
C GLY A 318 1.28 -17.48 5.86
N PRO A 319 0.03 -17.94 5.72
CA PRO A 319 -0.27 -19.30 5.29
C PRO A 319 0.11 -19.53 3.81
N PRO A 320 0.02 -20.77 3.30
CA PRO A 320 0.49 -21.07 1.96
C PRO A 320 -0.07 -20.29 0.77
N ARG A 321 -1.27 -19.72 0.91
CA ARG A 321 -1.94 -18.90 -0.11
C ARG A 321 -1.85 -17.39 0.18
N PHE A 322 -0.96 -16.97 1.07
CA PHE A 322 -0.74 -15.56 1.38
C PHE A 322 0.09 -14.90 0.27
N PHE A 323 -0.61 -14.33 -0.71
CA PHE A 323 0.00 -13.65 -1.84
C PHE A 323 -0.92 -12.59 -2.43
N SER A 324 -0.40 -11.37 -2.52
CA SER A 324 -0.92 -10.30 -3.38
C SER A 324 0.21 -9.91 -4.31
N LYS A 325 0.04 -10.08 -5.64
CA LYS A 325 1.08 -9.74 -6.61
C LYS A 325 1.30 -8.23 -6.69
N THR A 326 0.22 -7.48 -6.49
CA THR A 326 0.18 -6.03 -6.48
C THR A 326 -0.57 -5.51 -5.26
N ARG A 327 -0.40 -4.24 -4.89
CA ARG A 327 -1.05 -3.64 -3.71
C ARG A 327 -0.70 -4.39 -2.42
N GLY A 328 -1.65 -4.56 -1.53
CA GLY A 328 -1.41 -5.01 -0.16
C GLY A 328 -1.35 -3.80 0.76
N SER A 329 -1.90 -3.96 1.96
CA SER A 329 -1.79 -2.97 3.02
C SER A 329 -1.67 -3.62 4.39
N VAL A 330 -1.06 -2.88 5.31
CA VAL A 330 -0.74 -3.32 6.67
C VAL A 330 -1.00 -2.19 7.66
N GLN A 331 -1.53 -2.55 8.83
CA GLN A 331 -1.76 -1.60 9.92
C GLN A 331 -1.52 -2.31 11.25
N ARG A 332 -0.61 -1.77 12.08
CA ARG A 332 -0.48 -2.17 13.48
C ARG A 332 -1.63 -1.55 14.26
N LEU A 333 -2.33 -2.35 15.06
CA LEU A 333 -3.49 -1.94 15.84
C LEU A 333 -3.10 -1.70 17.30
N GLU A 334 -3.90 -0.93 18.05
CA GLU A 334 -3.62 -0.54 19.44
C GLU A 334 -3.41 -1.72 20.39
N ASN A 335 -4.04 -2.86 20.13
CA ASN A 335 -3.89 -4.08 20.92
C ASN A 335 -2.63 -4.90 20.55
N GLY A 336 -1.80 -4.42 19.61
CA GLY A 336 -0.60 -5.08 19.11
C GLY A 336 -0.85 -6.04 17.95
N ASN A 337 -2.10 -6.30 17.56
CA ASN A 337 -2.41 -7.10 16.38
C ASN A 337 -2.06 -6.35 15.09
N THR A 338 -1.95 -7.07 13.98
CA THR A 338 -1.71 -6.49 12.65
C THR A 338 -2.87 -6.81 11.72
N LEU A 339 -3.53 -5.77 11.18
CA LEU A 339 -4.49 -5.90 10.09
C LEU A 339 -3.74 -5.93 8.76
N ILE A 340 -4.09 -6.88 7.89
CA ILE A 340 -3.41 -7.15 6.63
C ILE A 340 -4.44 -7.33 5.53
N THR A 341 -4.40 -6.49 4.51
CA THR A 341 -5.22 -6.62 3.30
C THR A 341 -4.43 -7.35 2.23
N ILE A 342 -4.96 -8.48 1.75
CA ILE A 342 -4.42 -9.25 0.62
C ILE A 342 -5.21 -8.82 -0.60
N SER A 343 -4.81 -7.67 -1.16
CA SER A 343 -5.68 -6.88 -2.01
C SER A 343 -6.20 -7.61 -3.24
N ASP A 344 -5.33 -8.29 -3.98
CA ASP A 344 -5.70 -8.94 -5.24
C ASP A 344 -6.75 -10.05 -5.06
N SER A 345 -6.74 -10.72 -3.89
CA SER A 345 -7.71 -11.77 -3.58
C SER A 345 -8.97 -11.25 -2.89
N GLY A 346 -8.99 -9.99 -2.43
CA GLY A 346 -10.13 -9.42 -1.71
C GLY A 346 -10.31 -9.97 -0.29
N TYR A 347 -9.23 -10.45 0.34
CA TYR A 347 -9.24 -10.92 1.73
C TYR A 347 -8.55 -9.92 2.66
N VAL A 348 -9.04 -9.82 3.89
CA VAL A 348 -8.40 -9.07 4.98
C VAL A 348 -8.29 -9.98 6.19
N ARG A 349 -7.17 -9.90 6.91
CA ARG A 349 -6.93 -10.68 8.12
C ARG A 349 -6.41 -9.78 9.22
N GLU A 350 -6.84 -10.05 10.43
CA GLU A 350 -6.18 -9.56 11.63
C GLU A 350 -5.41 -10.72 12.26
N VAL A 351 -4.12 -10.52 12.49
CA VAL A 351 -3.24 -11.50 13.15
C VAL A 351 -2.70 -10.95 14.45
N ASP A 352 -2.59 -11.80 15.46
CA ASP A 352 -1.88 -11.43 16.69
C ASP A 352 -0.36 -11.45 16.50
N ALA A 353 0.39 -11.11 17.57
CA ALA A 353 1.85 -11.08 17.56
C ALA A 353 2.51 -12.43 17.19
N ASP A 354 1.83 -13.54 17.47
CA ASP A 354 2.27 -14.90 17.14
C ASP A 354 1.92 -15.30 15.68
N GLY A 355 1.19 -14.45 14.96
CA GLY A 355 0.74 -14.69 13.59
C GLY A 355 -0.54 -15.53 13.49
N THR A 356 -1.26 -15.72 14.59
CA THR A 356 -2.56 -16.42 14.59
C THR A 356 -3.64 -15.49 14.03
N THR A 357 -4.39 -15.95 13.03
CA THR A 357 -5.54 -15.20 12.50
C THR A 357 -6.68 -15.18 13.53
N VAL A 358 -7.02 -14.00 14.04
CA VAL A 358 -8.08 -13.79 15.03
C VAL A 358 -9.36 -13.20 14.44
N TRP A 359 -9.23 -12.58 13.26
CA TRP A 359 -10.35 -12.09 12.45
C TRP A 359 -10.01 -12.24 10.97
N GLU A 360 -10.99 -12.57 10.15
CA GLU A 360 -10.83 -12.68 8.70
C GLU A 360 -12.09 -12.22 8.00
N PHE A 361 -11.93 -11.48 6.91
CA PHE A 361 -13.00 -10.97 6.07
C PHE A 361 -12.70 -11.26 4.60
N ALA A 362 -13.71 -11.65 3.85
CA ALA A 362 -13.67 -11.78 2.40
C ALA A 362 -14.66 -10.81 1.77
N ASN A 363 -14.19 -10.03 0.78
CA ASN A 363 -15.01 -9.06 0.07
C ASN A 363 -16.30 -9.71 -0.44
N PRO A 364 -17.50 -9.29 0.01
CA PRO A 364 -18.74 -9.89 -0.44
C PRO A 364 -19.03 -9.61 -1.93
N ASP A 365 -18.30 -8.70 -2.56
CA ASP A 365 -18.37 -8.39 -3.99
C ASP A 365 -17.75 -9.51 -4.84
N VAL A 366 -18.60 -10.39 -5.37
CA VAL A 366 -18.21 -11.52 -6.22
C VAL A 366 -19.20 -11.63 -7.36
N ASP A 367 -18.69 -11.64 -8.60
CA ASP A 367 -19.51 -11.74 -9.80
C ASP A 367 -19.97 -13.17 -10.11
N GLU A 368 -20.75 -13.33 -11.18
CA GLU A 368 -21.29 -14.62 -11.62
C GLU A 368 -20.23 -15.63 -12.09
N THR A 369 -19.02 -15.17 -12.41
CA THR A 369 -17.89 -16.00 -12.82
C THR A 369 -17.06 -16.49 -11.62
N GLY A 370 -17.38 -16.00 -10.41
CA GLY A 370 -16.60 -16.24 -9.20
C GLY A 370 -15.41 -15.30 -9.03
N LEU A 371 -15.36 -14.20 -9.78
CA LEU A 371 -14.33 -13.17 -9.60
C LEU A 371 -14.67 -12.33 -8.38
N ARG A 372 -13.82 -12.40 -7.34
CA ARG A 372 -13.94 -11.56 -6.14
C ARG A 372 -13.25 -10.22 -6.37
N GLY A 373 -13.96 -9.13 -6.09
CA GLY A 373 -13.45 -7.77 -6.19
C GLY A 373 -12.27 -7.56 -5.25
N ALA A 374 -11.21 -6.95 -5.77
CA ALA A 374 -10.04 -6.59 -4.97
C ALA A 374 -10.40 -5.51 -3.93
N ILE A 375 -9.84 -5.66 -2.72
CA ILE A 375 -9.87 -4.60 -1.70
C ILE A 375 -8.53 -3.89 -1.77
N TRP A 376 -8.50 -2.61 -2.10
CA TRP A 376 -7.22 -1.89 -2.18
C TRP A 376 -6.58 -1.73 -0.79
N ARG A 377 -7.33 -1.16 0.16
CA ARG A 377 -6.94 -1.03 1.57
C ARG A 377 -8.18 -1.20 2.45
N MET A 378 -8.01 -1.85 3.61
CA MET A 378 -8.95 -1.79 4.73
C MET A 378 -8.24 -1.15 5.92
N THR A 379 -8.84 -0.13 6.50
CA THR A 379 -8.32 0.60 7.67
C THR A 379 -9.19 0.33 8.88
N ALA A 380 -8.58 -0.01 10.01
CA ALA A 380 -9.24 -0.11 11.30
C ALA A 380 -9.23 1.24 12.03
N TYR A 381 -10.38 1.57 12.61
CA TYR A 381 -10.58 2.76 13.42
C TYR A 381 -10.96 2.34 14.85
N PRO A 382 -10.21 2.75 15.89
CA PRO A 382 -10.52 2.43 17.29
C PRO A 382 -11.91 2.94 17.72
N PRO A 383 -12.52 2.38 18.78
CA PRO A 383 -13.79 2.87 19.32
C PRO A 383 -13.73 4.36 19.66
N GLY A 384 -14.74 5.13 19.24
CA GLY A 384 -14.84 6.57 19.51
C GLY A 384 -13.95 7.47 18.64
N SER A 385 -13.11 6.92 17.76
CA SER A 385 -12.28 7.70 16.83
C SER A 385 -13.04 8.30 15.65
N LEU A 386 -14.31 7.91 15.45
CA LEU A 386 -15.18 8.39 14.37
C LEU A 386 -16.42 9.10 14.95
N PRO A 387 -16.28 10.32 15.51
CA PRO A 387 -17.38 11.03 16.16
C PRO A 387 -18.59 11.28 15.25
N PHE A 388 -18.41 11.32 13.93
CA PHE A 388 -19.52 11.47 12.99
C PHE A 388 -20.50 10.27 13.02
N VAL A 389 -20.07 9.09 13.44
CA VAL A 389 -20.92 7.89 13.53
C VAL A 389 -21.95 8.06 14.64
N ASP A 390 -21.55 8.55 15.80
CA ASP A 390 -22.44 8.74 16.95
C ASP A 390 -23.36 9.96 16.78
N ALA A 391 -22.92 10.96 16.01
CA ALA A 391 -23.65 12.22 15.81
C ALA A 391 -24.80 12.13 14.79
N ALA A 392 -24.83 11.11 13.92
CA ALA A 392 -25.80 11.02 12.85
C ALA A 392 -26.55 9.68 12.88
N GLY A 393 -27.89 9.76 12.95
CA GLY A 393 -28.75 8.61 12.66
C GLY A 393 -28.50 8.01 11.26
N PRO A 394 -29.14 6.89 10.92
CA PRO A 394 -28.83 6.14 9.70
C PRO A 394 -28.96 7.02 8.45
N ILE A 395 -27.90 7.05 7.64
CA ILE A 395 -27.86 7.78 6.37
C ILE A 395 -28.39 6.86 5.27
N SER A 396 -29.55 7.22 4.73
CA SER A 396 -30.05 6.66 3.48
C SER A 396 -29.45 7.45 2.30
N GLY A 397 -28.33 6.99 1.75
CA GLY A 397 -27.87 7.38 0.42
C GLY A 397 -28.84 6.87 -0.66
N GLY A 398 -29.02 7.64 -1.73
CA GLY A 398 -30.09 7.47 -2.71
C GLY A 398 -30.09 6.15 -3.49
N ARG A 399 -31.32 5.68 -3.77
CA ARG A 399 -31.74 4.56 -4.65
C ARG A 399 -30.73 3.42 -4.85
N VAL A 400 -30.94 2.36 -4.07
CA VAL A 400 -30.72 0.98 -4.53
C VAL A 400 -31.59 0.77 -5.78
N GLY A 401 -30.95 0.61 -6.94
CA GLY A 401 -31.60 0.08 -8.13
C GLY A 401 -32.02 -1.37 -7.88
N GLY A 402 -33.25 -1.55 -7.39
CA GLY A 402 -33.86 -2.86 -7.23
C GLY A 402 -34.04 -3.54 -8.58
N GLY A 403 -33.25 -4.57 -8.83
CA GLY A 403 -33.51 -5.59 -9.85
C GLY A 403 -33.97 -6.88 -9.18
N VAL A 404 -35.19 -6.88 -8.64
CA VAL A 404 -35.95 -8.13 -8.47
C VAL A 404 -36.86 -8.22 -9.69
N ALA A 405 -36.65 -9.23 -10.51
CA ALA A 405 -37.71 -9.78 -11.34
C ALA A 405 -37.65 -11.30 -11.18
N GLY A 406 -38.57 -11.84 -10.38
CA GLY A 406 -39.08 -13.18 -10.62
C GLY A 406 -40.07 -13.10 -11.77
N ASP A 407 -39.97 -14.05 -12.69
CA ASP A 407 -40.87 -15.20 -12.79
C ASP A 407 -40.11 -16.40 -13.35
#